data_AF-A0A5C3P5E7-F1
#
_entry.id   AF-A0A5C3P5E7-F1
#
_cell.length_a   1.000
_cell.length_b   1.000
_cell.length_c   1.000
_cell.angle_alpha   90.00
_cell.angle_beta   90.00
_cell.angle_gamma   90.00
#
_symmetry.space_group_name_H-M   'P 1'
#
loop_
_entity.id
_entity.type
_entity.pdbx_description
1 polymer ?
#
loop_
_entity_poly.entity_id
_entity_poly.type
_entity_poly.pdbx_seq_one_letter_code
_entity_poly.pdbx_strand_id
1 'polypeptide(L)'
;ARLVADAIAGFQHSNTVRRMRAEAEHKAETLVGVVFVFASPTFYKITVTQMLSEAVKNGRYLEERTIVEQFVPPVPRPETFDDEGMKNVNNRAHLLRCFEA
;
A
#
# COMPACT_ATOMS: atom_id res chain seq x y z
N ALA A 1 -5.37 -9.58 0.24
CA ALA A 1 -4.25 -10.22 -0.49
C ALA A 1 -3.79 -9.42 -1.71
N ARG A 2 -4.69 -8.94 -2.58
CA ARG A 2 -4.32 -8.24 -3.83
C ARG A 2 -3.39 -7.03 -3.65
N LEU A 3 -3.64 -6.17 -2.67
CA LEU A 3 -2.83 -4.96 -2.47
C LEU A 3 -1.33 -5.24 -2.27
N VAL A 4 -1.00 -6.24 -1.46
CA VAL A 4 0.40 -6.61 -1.18
C VAL A 4 1.06 -7.21 -2.43
N ALA A 5 0.31 -8.03 -3.18
CA ALA A 5 0.79 -8.58 -4.44
C ALA A 5 1.07 -7.47 -5.49
N ASP A 6 0.16 -6.50 -5.61
CA ASP A 6 0.31 -5.36 -6.51
C ASP A 6 1.51 -4.49 -6.11
N ALA A 7 1.77 -4.30 -4.80
CA ALA A 7 2.95 -3.58 -4.32
C ALA A 7 4.26 -4.31 -4.68
N ILE A 8 4.31 -5.64 -4.51
CA ILE A 8 5.47 -6.45 -4.91
C ILE A 8 5.68 -6.39 -6.42
N ALA A 9 4.61 -6.49 -7.21
CA ALA A 9 4.67 -6.38 -8.66
C ALA A 9 5.15 -4.98 -9.10
N GLY A 10 4.71 -3.92 -8.43
CA GLY A 10 5.17 -2.54 -8.64
C GLY A 10 6.68 -2.41 -8.41
N PHE A 11 7.18 -2.90 -7.28
CA PHE A 11 8.61 -2.94 -6.98
C PHE A 11 9.42 -3.72 -8.04
N GLN A 12 8.92 -4.88 -8.46
CA GLN A 12 9.55 -5.70 -9.51
C GLN A 12 9.59 -4.97 -10.86
N HIS A 13 8.52 -4.24 -11.19
CA HIS A 13 8.46 -3.42 -12.38
C HIS A 13 9.45 -2.25 -12.31
N SER A 14 9.49 -1.51 -11.20
CA SER A 14 10.47 -0.44 -10.94
C SER A 14 11.90 -0.94 -11.17
N ASN A 15 12.30 -2.06 -10.55
CA ASN A 15 13.64 -2.61 -10.73
C ASN A 15 13.91 -3.09 -12.16
N THR A 16 12.89 -3.61 -12.86
CA THR A 16 13.03 -3.97 -14.28
C THR A 16 13.31 -2.73 -15.15
N VAL A 17 12.57 -1.63 -14.93
CA VAL A 17 12.79 -0.37 -15.66
C VAL A 17 14.18 0.20 -15.36
N ARG A 18 14.62 0.17 -14.11
CA ARG A 18 15.97 0.64 -13.71
C ARG A 18 17.07 -0.18 -14.37
N ARG A 19 16.94 -1.51 -14.40
CA ARG A 19 17.87 -2.40 -15.09
C ARG A 19 17.98 -2.08 -16.57
N MET A 20 16.84 -1.83 -17.25
CA MET A 20 16.82 -1.41 -18.66
C MET A 20 17.53 -0.08 -18.90
N ARG A 21 17.59 0.79 -17.89
CA ARG A 21 18.28 2.10 -17.92
C ARG A 21 19.72 2.05 -17.40
N ALA A 22 20.25 0.86 -17.08
CA ALA A 22 21.55 0.69 -16.42
C ALA A 22 21.68 1.48 -15.09
N GLU A 23 20.57 1.69 -14.39
CA GLU A 23 20.54 2.27 -13.06
C GLU A 23 20.66 1.18 -11.99
N ALA A 24 21.16 1.55 -10.81
CA ALA A 24 21.17 0.65 -9.65
C ALA A 24 19.73 0.25 -9.28
N GLU A 25 19.48 -1.04 -9.00
CA GLU A 25 18.17 -1.50 -8.53
C GLU A 25 17.90 -1.03 -7.08
N HIS A 26 16.63 -0.85 -6.74
CA HIS A 26 16.22 -0.59 -5.36
C HIS A 26 16.40 -1.85 -4.52
N LYS A 27 17.04 -1.71 -3.35
CA LYS A 27 17.11 -2.76 -2.33
C LYS A 27 15.83 -2.85 -1.50
N ALA A 28 15.14 -1.72 -1.36
CA ALA A 28 13.83 -1.61 -0.76
C ALA A 28 13.12 -0.38 -1.33
N GLU A 29 11.80 -0.43 -1.38
CA GLU A 29 10.94 0.67 -1.80
C GLU A 29 9.67 0.65 -0.96
N THR A 30 9.19 1.83 -0.57
CA THR A 30 7.91 1.97 0.13
C THR A 30 6.85 2.35 -0.88
N LEU A 31 5.86 1.46 -1.03
CA LEU A 31 4.69 1.68 -1.87
C LEU A 31 3.48 1.99 -1.00
N VAL A 32 2.68 2.94 -1.45
CA VAL A 32 1.40 3.29 -0.81
C VAL A 32 0.25 2.74 -1.63
N GLY A 33 -0.79 2.30 -0.93
CA GLY A 33 -1.97 1.71 -1.55
C GLY A 33 -3.23 2.08 -0.80
N VAL A 34 -4.35 2.10 -1.52
CA VAL A 34 -5.67 2.33 -0.94
C VAL A 34 -6.59 1.18 -1.29
N VAL A 35 -7.33 0.69 -0.30
CA VAL A 35 -8.38 -0.31 -0.49
C VAL A 35 -9.69 0.31 -0.05
N PHE A 36 -10.72 0.13 -0.88
CA PHE A 36 -12.08 0.56 -0.56
C PHE A 36 -12.89 -0.63 -0.09
N VAL A 37 -13.51 -0.49 1.09
CA VAL A 37 -14.65 -1.32 1.50
C VAL A 37 -15.89 -0.44 1.33
N PHE A 38 -16.73 -0.77 0.35
CA PHE A 38 -17.79 0.13 -0.14
C PHE A 38 -17.26 1.54 -0.46
N ALA A 39 -17.59 2.53 0.38
CA ALA A 39 -17.19 3.93 0.21
C ALA A 39 -16.11 4.35 1.23
N SER A 40 -15.54 3.40 1.97
CA SER A 40 -14.64 3.66 3.10
C SER A 40 -13.21 3.28 2.70
N PRO A 41 -12.34 4.27 2.41
CA PRO A 41 -10.96 3.99 2.05
C PRO A 41 -10.14 3.65 3.29
N THR A 42 -9.28 2.65 3.16
CA THR A 42 -8.20 2.34 4.09
C THR A 42 -6.88 2.46 3.35
N PHE A 43 -5.96 3.21 3.93
CA PHE A 43 -4.64 3.46 3.34
C PHE A 43 -3.62 2.51 3.95
N TYR A 44 -2.69 2.04 3.14
CA TYR A 44 -1.62 1.14 3.56
C TYR A 44 -0.28 1.64 3.04
N LYS A 45 0.74 1.46 3.86
CA LYS A 45 2.14 1.68 3.51
C LYS A 45 2.85 0.33 3.60
N ILE A 46 3.47 -0.06 2.49
CA ILE A 46 4.06 -1.39 2.30
C ILE A 46 5.51 -1.19 1.89
N THR A 47 6.44 -1.55 2.76
CA THR A 47 7.86 -1.58 2.38
C THR A 47 8.19 -2.94 1.78
N VAL A 48 8.45 -2.95 0.47
CA VAL A 48 8.88 -4.14 -0.26
C VAL A 48 10.40 -4.14 -0.32
N THR A 49 11.01 -5.24 0.10
CA THR A 49 12.47 -5.45 0.01
C THR A 49 12.80 -6.35 -1.18
N GLN A 50 14.04 -6.25 -1.65
CA GLN A 50 14.57 -7.15 -2.67
C GLN A 50 14.48 -8.61 -2.24
N MET A 51 14.76 -8.88 -0.96
CA MET A 51 14.66 -10.23 -0.39
C MET A 51 13.24 -10.77 -0.41
N LEU A 52 12.23 -9.95 -0.08
CA LEU A 52 10.82 -10.33 -0.20
C LEU A 52 10.45 -10.62 -1.67
N SER A 53 10.86 -9.74 -2.59
CA SER A 53 10.61 -9.91 -4.03
C SER A 53 11.20 -11.22 -4.57
N GLU A 54 12.44 -11.55 -4.17
CA GLU A 54 13.11 -12.79 -4.54
C GLU A 54 12.46 -14.02 -3.91
N ALA A 55 12.06 -13.94 -2.65
CA ALA A 55 11.35 -15.03 -1.97
C ALA A 55 10.04 -15.35 -2.70
N VAL A 56 9.24 -14.34 -3.01
CA VAL A 56 7.97 -14.48 -3.76
C VAL A 56 8.20 -15.04 -5.16
N LYS A 57 9.20 -14.52 -5.89
CA LYS A 57 9.56 -15.02 -7.24
C LYS A 57 9.92 -16.51 -7.24
N ASN A 58 10.59 -16.98 -6.18
CA ASN A 58 11.04 -18.37 -6.06
C ASN A 58 10.06 -19.27 -5.28
N GLY A 59 8.90 -18.75 -4.85
CA GLY A 59 7.95 -19.49 -4.02
C GLY A 59 8.50 -19.90 -2.65
N ARG A 60 9.42 -19.12 -2.08
CA ARG A 60 10.05 -19.38 -0.77
C ARG A 60 9.37 -18.59 0.33
N TYR A 61 9.28 -19.20 1.50
CA TYR A 61 8.89 -18.52 2.73
C TYR A 61 10.07 -17.71 3.28
N LEU A 62 9.78 -16.54 3.84
CA LEU A 62 10.76 -15.67 4.47
C LEU A 62 10.48 -15.63 5.98
N GLU A 63 11.51 -15.89 6.81
CA GLU A 63 11.37 -15.81 8.28
C GLU A 63 11.20 -14.36 8.76
N GLU A 64 11.84 -13.41 8.08
CA GLU A 64 11.66 -11.99 8.35
C GLU A 64 10.25 -11.54 7.96
N ARG A 65 9.55 -10.93 8.90
CA ARG A 65 8.19 -10.44 8.69
C ARG A 65 8.20 -9.17 7.86
N THR A 66 7.38 -9.14 6.82
CA THR A 66 7.03 -7.90 6.14
C THR A 66 5.99 -7.14 6.96
N ILE A 67 6.31 -5.91 7.36
CA ILE A 67 5.39 -5.04 8.09
C ILE A 67 4.57 -4.24 7.09
N VAL A 68 3.24 -4.34 7.21
CA VAL A 68 2.29 -3.52 6.47
C VAL A 68 1.65 -2.56 7.46
N GLU A 69 1.89 -1.27 7.28
CA GLU A 69 1.32 -0.24 8.13
C GLU A 69 -0.04 0.18 7.56
N GLN A 70 -1.06 0.18 8.40
CA GLN A 70 -2.40 0.64 8.06
C GLN A 70 -2.59 2.04 8.64
N PHE A 71 -3.10 2.96 7.82
CA PHE A 71 -3.50 4.28 8.25
C PHE A 71 -5.02 4.38 8.30
N VAL A 72 -5.53 4.69 9.51
CA VAL A 72 -6.95 4.92 9.77
C VAL A 72 -7.20 6.43 9.69
N PRO A 73 -8.04 6.91 8.76
CA PRO A 73 -8.27 8.34 8.60
C PRO A 73 -8.93 8.97 9.84
N PRO A 74 -8.53 10.19 10.25
CA PRO A 74 -9.08 10.88 11.41
C PRO A 74 -10.43 11.53 11.05
N VAL A 75 -11.44 10.71 10.79
CA VAL A 75 -12.81 11.16 10.52
C VAL A 75 -13.53 11.53 11.83
N PRO A 76 -14.53 12.44 11.79
CA PRO A 76 -15.23 12.91 12.99
C PRO A 76 -15.93 11.82 13.82
N ARG A 77 -16.41 10.74 13.17
CA ARG A 77 -17.11 9.61 13.79
C ARG A 77 -16.54 8.28 13.30
N PRO A 78 -15.41 7.82 13.87
CA PRO A 78 -14.75 6.59 13.44
C PRO A 78 -15.63 5.35 13.60
N GLU A 79 -16.51 5.33 14.60
CA GLU A 79 -17.40 4.22 14.91
C GLU A 79 -18.44 3.94 13.82
N THR A 80 -18.77 4.93 12.97
CA THR A 80 -19.69 4.76 11.84
C THR A 80 -18.94 4.72 10.50
N PHE A 81 -17.61 4.64 10.51
CA PHE A 81 -16.79 4.83 9.31
C PHE A 81 -17.04 3.77 8.23
N ASP A 82 -17.22 2.51 8.61
CA ASP A 82 -17.45 1.41 7.67
C ASP A 82 -18.78 1.57 6.91
N ASP A 83 -19.79 2.16 7.54
CA ASP A 83 -21.11 2.41 6.95
C ASP A 83 -21.15 3.71 6.14
N GLU A 84 -20.58 4.78 6.72
CA GLU A 84 -20.67 6.13 6.20
C GLU A 84 -19.56 6.44 5.18
N GLY A 85 -18.30 6.08 5.46
CA GLY A 85 -17.15 6.32 4.59
C GLY A 85 -17.16 7.70 3.94
N MET A 86 -16.98 7.74 2.62
CA MET A 86 -17.12 8.94 1.78
C MET A 86 -18.57 9.37 1.50
N LYS A 87 -19.60 8.60 1.89
CA LYS A 87 -21.01 9.00 1.72
C LYS A 87 -21.33 10.22 2.58
N ASN A 88 -20.76 10.29 3.78
CA ASN A 88 -20.87 11.46 4.65
C ASN A 88 -19.97 12.60 4.13
N VAL A 89 -20.54 13.79 3.95
CA VAL A 89 -19.85 14.97 3.42
C VAL A 89 -18.69 15.43 4.32
N ASN A 90 -18.88 15.36 5.65
CA ASN A 90 -17.83 15.74 6.60
C ASN A 90 -16.66 14.76 6.54
N ASN A 91 -16.94 13.44 6.51
CA ASN A 91 -15.90 12.44 6.34
C ASN A 91 -15.16 12.64 5.01
N ARG A 92 -15.89 12.92 3.91
CA ARG A 92 -15.29 13.13 2.59
C ARG A 92 -14.24 14.23 2.58
N ALA A 93 -14.51 15.37 3.24
CA ALA A 93 -13.54 16.46 3.33
C ALA A 93 -12.24 16.06 4.06
N HIS A 94 -12.34 15.21 5.09
CA HIS A 94 -11.16 14.68 5.81
C HIS A 94 -10.41 13.66 4.96
N LEU A 95 -11.13 12.73 4.34
CA LEU A 95 -10.57 11.68 3.51
C LEU A 95 -9.84 12.23 2.28
N LEU A 96 -10.39 13.25 1.62
CA LEU A 96 -9.77 13.87 0.46
C LEU A 96 -8.39 14.46 0.79
N ARG A 97 -8.22 15.07 1.97
CA ARG A 97 -6.91 15.57 2.42
C ARG A 97 -5.89 14.45 2.63
N CYS A 98 -6.33 13.24 2.97
CA CYS A 98 -5.43 12.09 3.13
C CYS A 98 -4.87 11.58 1.80
N PHE A 99 -5.49 11.90 0.66
CA PHE A 99 -4.98 11.53 -0.67
C PHE A 99 -3.90 12.49 -1.20
N GLU A 100 -3.76 13.68 -0.62
CA GLU A 100 -2.78 14.70 -1.02
C GLU A 100 -1.43 14.54 -0.32
N ALA A 101 -1.35 13.66 0.70
CA ALA A 101 -0.22 13.54 1.63
C ALA A 101 0.90 12.63 1.12
#